data_AF-A0A0F8VRL6-F1
#
_entry.id   AF-A0A0F8VRL6-F1
#
_cell.length_a   1.000
_cell.length_b   1.000
_cell.length_c   1.000
_cell.angle_alpha   90.00
_cell.angle_beta   90.00
_cell.angle_gamma   90.00
#
_symmetry.space_group_name_H-M   'P 1'
#
loop_
_entity.id
_entity.type
_entity.pdbx_description
1 polymer ?
#
loop_
_entity_poly.entity_id
_entity_poly.type
_entity_poly.pdbx_seq_one_letter_code
_entity_poly.pdbx_strand_id
1 'polypeptide(L)' 'MSIDKLKRVLWRLQEMKSEQPGIYSNGQIRKAIMEEIGTDQRTVDNNIKHLRELGLLKPAGMGKMKADITYASGV' A
#
# COMPACT_ATOMS: atom_id res chain seq x y z
N MET A 1 -10.24 8.93 -3.31
CA MET A 1 -10.08 7.50 -3.68
C MET A 1 -11.23 6.74 -3.05
N SER A 2 -11.88 5.80 -3.76
CA SER A 2 -12.91 4.96 -3.14
C SER A 2 -12.28 3.92 -2.22
N ILE A 3 -12.95 3.61 -1.10
CA ILE A 3 -12.48 2.64 -0.09
C ILE A 3 -12.17 1.27 -0.71
N ASP A 4 -12.92 0.86 -1.74
CA ASP A 4 -12.70 -0.40 -2.46
C ASP A 4 -11.30 -0.51 -3.10
N LYS A 5 -10.84 0.57 -3.74
CA LYS A 5 -9.50 0.61 -4.36
C LYS A 5 -8.38 0.55 -3.32
N LEU A 6 -8.57 1.19 -2.16
CA LEU A 6 -7.62 1.10 -1.04
C LEU A 6 -7.53 -0.33 -0.51
N LYS A 7 -8.67 -1.01 -0.31
CA LYS A 7 -8.70 -2.42 0.12
C LYS A 7 -7.99 -3.33 -0.89
N ARG A 8 -8.23 -3.13 -2.18
CA ARG A 8 -7.56 -3.88 -3.26
C ARG A 8 -6.04 -3.69 -3.27
N VAL A 9 -5.54 -2.47 -3.09
CA VAL A 9 -4.10 -2.21 -2.98
C VAL A 9 -3.48 -2.92 -1.79
N LEU A 10 -4.14 -2.88 -0.62
CA LEU A 10 -3.66 -3.57 0.58
C LEU A 10 -3.72 -5.09 0.41
N TRP A 11 -4.76 -5.61 -0.26
CA TRP A 11 -4.88 -7.02 -0.58
C TRP A 11 -3.76 -7.48 -1.53
N ARG A 12 -3.44 -6.70 -2.57
CA ARG A 12 -2.27 -6.97 -3.42
C ARG A 12 -0.96 -6.92 -2.66
N LEU A 13 -0.81 -5.98 -1.73
CA LEU A 13 0.35 -5.98 -0.84
C LEU A 13 0.40 -7.27 -0.01
N GLN A 14 -0.71 -7.78 0.53
CA GLN A 14 -0.71 -9.06 1.25
C GLN A 14 -0.29 -10.24 0.36
N GLU A 15 -0.72 -10.27 -0.89
CA GLU A 15 -0.32 -11.32 -1.84
C GLU A 15 1.15 -11.20 -2.27
N MET A 16 1.71 -9.99 -2.26
CA MET A 16 3.14 -9.80 -2.46
C MET A 16 3.91 -10.37 -1.28
N LYS A 17 4.52 -11.55 -1.49
CA LYS A 17 5.44 -12.17 -0.54
C LYS A 17 6.43 -11.12 -0.04
N SER A 18 6.33 -10.82 1.25
CA SER A 18 7.22 -9.88 1.93
C SER A 18 8.02 -10.64 2.96
N GLU A 19 9.29 -10.25 3.09
CA GLU A 19 10.22 -10.87 4.04
C GLU A 19 9.69 -10.80 5.48
N GLN A 20 8.89 -9.78 5.78
CA GLN A 20 8.20 -9.63 7.05
C GLN A 20 6.71 -9.31 6.79
N PRO A 21 5.79 -9.96 7.51
CA PRO A 21 4.37 -9.72 7.36
C PRO A 21 4.04 -8.25 7.64
N GLY A 22 3.41 -7.60 6.65
CA GLY A 22 3.03 -6.20 6.74
C GLY A 22 4.15 -5.20 6.48
N ILE A 23 5.39 -5.60 6.16
CA ILE A 23 6.48 -4.67 5.81
C ILE A 23 6.82 -4.81 4.33
N TYR A 24 6.70 -3.70 3.62
CA TYR A 24 6.86 -3.61 2.18
C TYR A 24 7.89 -2.55 1.81
N SER A 25 8.64 -2.82 0.75
CA SER A 25 9.52 -1.82 0.14
C SER A 25 8.68 -0.79 -0.65
N ASN A 26 9.20 0.43 -0.80
CA ASN A 26 8.57 1.46 -1.64
C ASN A 26 8.26 0.96 -3.06
N GLY A 27 9.12 0.09 -3.62
CA GLY A 27 8.89 -0.53 -4.92
C GLY A 27 7.66 -1.44 -4.96
N GLN A 28 7.42 -2.24 -3.92
CA GLN A 28 6.25 -3.12 -3.82
C GLN A 28 4.96 -2.31 -3.68
N ILE A 29 4.98 -1.26 -2.87
CA ILE A 29 3.83 -0.35 -2.69
C ILE A 29 3.49 0.37 -3.98
N ARG A 30 4.49 0.91 -4.67
CA ARG A 30 4.29 1.51 -5.99
C ARG A 30 3.69 0.49 -6.97
N LYS A 31 4.21 -0.73 -7.00
CA LYS A 31 3.69 -1.79 -7.87
C LYS A 31 2.23 -2.13 -7.58
N ALA A 32 1.87 -2.34 -6.31
CA ALA A 32 0.49 -2.66 -5.91
C ALA A 32 -0.49 -1.54 -6.29
N ILE A 33 -0.09 -0.28 -6.14
CA ILE A 33 -0.91 0.87 -6.56
C ILE A 33 -1.01 0.93 -8.09
N MET A 34 0.08 0.67 -8.80
CA MET A 34 0.09 0.67 -10.27
C MET A 34 -0.82 -0.41 -10.85
N GLU A 35 -0.85 -1.60 -10.25
CA GLU A 35 -1.66 -2.72 -10.72
C GLU A 35 -3.17 -2.50 -10.47
N GLU A 36 -3.56 -1.91 -9.33
CA GLU A 36 -4.97 -1.77 -8.97
C GLU A 36 -5.59 -0.40 -9.33
N ILE A 37 -4.78 0.66 -9.41
CA ILE A 37 -5.26 2.04 -9.58
C ILE A 37 -4.82 2.65 -10.90
N GLY A 38 -3.57 2.40 -11.31
CA GLY A 38 -3.02 2.83 -12.59
C GLY A 38 -1.57 3.28 -12.52
N THR A 39 -0.91 3.32 -13.68
CA THR A 39 0.53 3.53 -13.83
C THR A 39 0.97 4.99 -13.80
N ASP A 40 0.04 5.94 -13.74
CA ASP A 40 0.34 7.36 -13.72
C ASP A 40 1.12 7.75 -12.46
N GLN A 41 2.33 8.29 -12.62
CA GLN A 41 3.23 8.57 -11.51
C GLN A 41 2.65 9.56 -10.50
N ARG A 42 1.92 10.58 -11.00
CA ARG A 42 1.28 11.58 -10.14
C ARG A 42 0.17 10.94 -9.30
N THR A 43 -0.59 10.05 -9.90
CA THR A 43 -1.60 9.24 -9.23
C THR A 43 -0.93 8.37 -8.18
N VAL A 44 0.09 7.59 -8.52
CA VAL A 44 0.80 6.71 -7.58
C VAL A 44 1.32 7.49 -6.36
N ASP A 45 2.00 8.62 -6.58
CA ASP A 45 2.54 9.43 -5.48
C ASP A 45 1.44 10.00 -4.57
N ASN A 46 0.37 10.53 -5.17
CA ASN A 46 -0.77 11.04 -4.42
C ASN A 46 -1.47 9.92 -3.62
N ASN A 47 -1.53 8.71 -4.16
CA ASN A 47 -2.11 7.54 -3.49
C ASN A 47 -1.23 7.08 -2.32
N ILE A 48 0.11 7.09 -2.47
CA ILE A 48 1.05 6.80 -1.37
C ILE A 48 0.90 7.82 -0.24
N LYS A 49 0.81 9.12 -0.58
CA LYS A 49 0.58 10.18 0.39
C LYS A 49 -0.73 9.96 1.15
N HIS A 50 -1.80 9.66 0.43
CA HIS A 50 -3.11 9.41 1.02
C HIS A 50 -3.11 8.20 1.97
N LEU A 51 -2.47 7.09 1.58
CA LEU A 51 -2.30 5.92 2.43
C LEU A 51 -1.54 6.22 3.72
N ARG A 52 -0.55 7.13 3.66
CA ARG A 52 0.17 7.63 4.85
C ARG A 52 -0.70 8.50 5.73
N GLU A 53 -1.46 9.42 5.15
CA GLU A 53 -2.39 10.31 5.88
C GLU A 53 -3.46 9.52 6.63
N LEU A 54 -3.95 8.42 6.04
CA LEU A 54 -4.90 7.50 6.67
C LEU A 54 -4.26 6.59 7.73
N GLY A 55 -2.93 6.65 7.91
CA GLY A 55 -2.21 5.77 8.83
C GLY A 55 -2.10 4.31 8.37
N LEU A 56 -2.51 4.02 7.12
CA LEU A 56 -2.44 2.70 6.49
C LEU A 56 -1.02 2.34 6.04
N LEU A 57 -0.16 3.33 5.83
CA LEU A 57 1.27 3.15 5.62
C LEU A 57 2.05 3.91 6.68
N LYS A 58 2.86 3.20 7.46
CA LYS A 58 3.75 3.78 8.47
C LYS A 58 5.21 3.51 8.09
N PRO A 59 6.14 4.45 8.30
CA PRO A 59 7.55 4.17 8.09
C PRO A 59 8.03 3.05 9.04
N ALA A 60 8.73 2.04 8.49
CA ALA A 60 9.27 0.90 9.24
C ALA A 60 10.80 0.94 9.40
N GLY A 61 11.46 2.01 8.93
CA GLY A 61 12.92 2.14 8.90
C GLY A 61 13.55 1.59 7.61
N MET A 62 14.81 1.96 7.33
CA MET A 62 15.60 1.51 6.17
C MET A 62 14.87 1.56 4.81
N GLY A 63 14.08 2.59 4.55
CA GLY A 63 13.33 2.74 3.28
C GLY A 63 12.16 1.76 3.11
N LYS A 64 11.77 1.03 4.16
CA LYS A 64 10.60 0.15 4.20
C LYS A 64 9.40 0.85 4.83
N MET A 65 8.20 0.44 4.44
CA MET A 65 6.94 0.91 4.97
C MET A 65 6.12 -0.27 5.49
N LYS A 66 5.55 -0.12 6.69
CA LYS A 66 4.61 -1.05 7.27
C LYS A 66 3.20 -0.70 6.79
N ALA A 67 2.54 -1.63 6.10
CA ALA A 67 1.14 -1.49 5.74
C ALA A 67 0.24 -2.06 6.84
N ASP A 68 -0.83 -1.35 7.16
CA ASP A 68 -1.85 -1.78 8.09
C ASP A 68 -2.84 -2.72 7.39
N ILE A 69 -2.45 -3.99 7.30
CA ILE A 69 -3.22 -5.06 6.65
C ILE A 69 -4.49 -5.46 7.43
N THR A 70 -4.65 -4.97 8.66
CA THR A 70 -5.91 -5.07 9.43
C THR A 70 -7.06 -4.41 8.68
N TYR A 71 -6.79 -3.30 7.98
CA TYR A 71 -7.77 -2.56 7.20
C TYR A 71 -8.25 -3.32 5.94
N ALA A 72 -7.45 -4.26 5.44
CA ALA A 72 -7.84 -5.16 4.35
C ALA A 72 -8.70 -6.34 4.82
N SER A 73 -8.54 -6.75 6.09
CA SER A 73 -9.27 -7.87 6.71
C SER A 73 -10.55 -7.42 7.43
N GLY A 74 -10.82 -6.10 7.50
CA GLY A 74 -12.06 -5.53 8.01
C GLY A 74 -13.21 -5.77 7.03
N VAL A 75 -13.91 -6.89 7.26
CA VAL A 75 -15.31 -7.14 6.87
C VAL A 75 -16.19 -6.05 7.48
#